data_AF-A6FI05-F1
#
_entry.id   AF-A6FI05-F1
#
_cell.length_a   1.000
_cell.length_b   1.000
_cell.length_c   1.000
_cell.angle_alpha   90.00
_cell.angle_beta   90.00
_cell.angle_gamma   90.00
#
_symmetry.space_group_name_H-M   'P 1'
#
loop_
_entity.id
_entity.type
_entity.pdbx_description
1 polymer ?
#
loop_
_entity_poly.entity_id
_entity_poly.type
_entity_poly.pdbx_seq_one_letter_code
_entity_poly.pdbx_strand_id
1 'polypeptide(L)'
;MLNKYRESIYIRVKKNSFHALNCKTNCEHVEISATPFSTQRLAVGDFFVAIKTLSIAISRVISKSMFKLSPIIIMQQQYLCEGGLSGVEERVLLELTHNIRPYKVYVWQGAELSKQDVLDQIYKKK
;
A
#
# COMPACT_ATOMS: atom_id res chain seq x y z
N MET A 1 18.82 12.88 3.54
CA MET A 1 19.50 12.42 2.29
C MET A 1 19.18 10.98 1.89
N LEU A 2 19.14 9.99 2.79
CA LEU A 2 18.98 8.56 2.45
C LEU A 2 17.63 8.16 1.80
N ASN A 3 16.58 8.99 1.92
CA ASN A 3 15.26 8.67 1.37
C ASN A 3 15.26 8.47 -0.15
N LYS A 4 16.18 9.12 -0.89
CA LYS A 4 16.32 8.93 -2.35
C LYS A 4 16.70 7.49 -2.73
N TYR A 5 17.28 6.71 -1.81
CA TYR A 5 17.70 5.33 -2.07
C TYR A 5 16.66 4.27 -1.63
N ARG A 6 15.69 4.63 -0.78
CA ARG A 6 14.61 3.72 -0.35
C ARG A 6 13.63 3.41 -1.48
N GLU A 7 13.19 2.17 -1.60
CA GLU A 7 12.11 1.81 -2.52
C GLU A 7 10.81 2.52 -2.09
N SER A 8 10.01 2.93 -3.07
CA SER A 8 8.68 3.51 -2.84
C SER A 8 7.67 2.56 -3.44
N ILE A 9 6.86 1.95 -2.59
CA ILE A 9 5.86 0.96 -2.97
C ILE A 9 4.49 1.59 -2.86
N TYR A 10 3.81 1.71 -3.99
CA TYR A 10 2.46 2.20 -4.07
C TYR A 10 1.49 1.03 -4.07
N ILE A 11 0.56 1.05 -3.11
CA ILE A 11 -0.44 0.01 -2.87
C ILE A 11 -1.81 0.61 -3.09
N ARG A 12 -2.55 0.06 -4.05
CA ARG A 12 -3.98 0.33 -4.22
C ARG A 12 -4.78 -0.80 -3.60
N VAL A 13 -5.67 -0.47 -2.67
CA VAL A 13 -6.58 -1.40 -2.01
C VAL A 13 -7.89 -1.45 -2.81
N LYS A 14 -8.17 -2.61 -3.38
CA LYS A 14 -9.43 -2.91 -4.07
C LYS A 14 -10.17 -4.02 -3.33
N LYS A 15 -11.38 -4.35 -3.77
CA LYS A 15 -12.18 -5.42 -3.18
C LYS A 15 -11.42 -6.75 -3.22
N ASN A 16 -11.05 -7.28 -2.05
CA ASN A 16 -10.32 -8.53 -1.88
C ASN A 16 -8.97 -8.62 -2.61
N SER A 17 -8.33 -7.49 -2.96
CA SER A 17 -7.03 -7.50 -3.62
C SER A 17 -6.17 -6.27 -3.30
N PHE A 18 -4.85 -6.46 -3.43
CA PHE A 18 -3.86 -5.40 -3.37
C PHE A 18 -3.10 -5.32 -4.69
N HIS A 19 -3.08 -4.13 -5.30
CA HIS A 19 -2.26 -3.84 -6.47
C HIS A 19 -1.01 -3.10 -6.00
N ALA A 20 0.13 -3.79 -6.03
CA ALA A 20 1.41 -3.26 -5.61
C ALA A 20 2.25 -2.84 -6.82
N LEU A 21 2.82 -1.63 -6.77
CA LEU A 21 3.79 -1.13 -7.73
C LEU A 21 5.03 -0.65 -6.98
N ASN A 22 6.18 -1.21 -7.32
CA ASN A 22 7.46 -0.63 -6.94
C ASN A 22 7.83 0.47 -7.94
N CYS A 23 7.67 1.72 -7.54
CA CYS A 23 7.84 2.88 -8.43
C CYS A 23 9.28 3.10 -8.91
N LYS A 24 10.26 2.40 -8.31
CA LYS A 24 11.67 2.46 -8.76
C LYS A 24 12.02 1.41 -9.78
N THR A 25 11.61 0.17 -9.53
CA THR A 25 11.92 -0.96 -10.42
C THR A 25 10.86 -1.16 -11.50
N ASN A 26 9.74 -0.45 -11.40
CA ASN A 26 8.56 -0.64 -12.25
C ASN A 26 7.98 -2.07 -12.17
N CYS A 27 8.30 -2.80 -11.10
CA CYS A 27 7.74 -4.12 -10.84
C CYS A 27 6.33 -3.97 -10.27
N GLU A 28 5.36 -4.58 -10.93
CA GLU A 28 3.96 -4.61 -10.51
C GLU A 28 3.53 -6.03 -10.17
N HIS A 29 2.67 -6.14 -9.16
CA HIS A 29 2.03 -7.38 -8.79
C HIS A 29 0.63 -7.12 -8.25
N VAL A 30 -0.32 -7.96 -8.64
CA VAL A 30 -1.66 -7.96 -8.09
C VAL A 30 -1.83 -9.24 -7.27
N GLU A 31 -2.04 -9.08 -5.97
CA GLU A 31 -2.38 -10.20 -5.11
C GLU A 31 -3.88 -10.20 -4.87
N ILE A 32 -4.55 -11.27 -5.31
CA ILE A 32 -5.97 -11.51 -5.07
C ILE A 32 -6.06 -12.49 -3.90
N SER A 33 -6.85 -12.13 -2.88
CA SER A 33 -7.01 -13.00 -1.73
C SER A 33 -7.88 -14.22 -2.04
N ALA A 34 -7.42 -15.41 -1.65
CA ALA A 34 -8.19 -16.66 -1.77
C ALA A 34 -9.43 -16.67 -0.84
N THR A 35 -9.30 -16.05 0.33
CA THR A 35 -10.41 -15.81 1.27
C THR A 35 -10.80 -14.32 1.22
N PRO A 36 -12.09 -13.96 1.12
CA PRO A 36 -12.48 -12.55 1.14
C PRO A 36 -12.04 -11.85 2.43
N PHE A 37 -11.50 -10.64 2.31
CA PHE A 37 -11.24 -9.76 3.45
C PHE A 37 -12.12 -8.51 3.44
N SER A 38 -12.77 -8.18 2.33
CA SER A 38 -13.70 -7.05 2.23
C SER A 38 -15.13 -7.52 2.56
N THR A 39 -15.93 -6.62 3.12
CA THR A 39 -17.36 -6.84 3.36
C THR A 39 -18.19 -5.86 2.52
N GLN A 40 -19.52 -5.83 2.74
CA GLN A 40 -20.39 -4.83 2.12
C GLN A 40 -20.10 -3.39 2.60
N ARG A 41 -19.53 -3.22 3.80
CA ARG A 41 -19.36 -1.90 4.44
C ARG A 41 -17.90 -1.53 4.73
N LEU A 42 -16.99 -2.49 4.66
CA LEU A 42 -15.57 -2.28 4.96
C LEU A 42 -14.71 -2.81 3.82
N ALA A 43 -13.79 -1.99 3.33
CA ALA A 43 -12.76 -2.44 2.41
C ALA A 43 -11.87 -3.53 3.05
N VAL A 44 -11.65 -3.42 4.36
CA VAL A 44 -10.93 -4.38 5.20
C VAL A 44 -11.82 -4.76 6.38
N GLY A 45 -12.61 -5.82 6.21
CA GLY A 45 -13.41 -6.43 7.28
C GLY A 45 -12.73 -7.62 7.97
N ASP A 46 -11.84 -8.34 7.27
CA ASP A 46 -10.93 -9.31 7.88
C ASP A 46 -9.50 -8.79 7.84
N PHE A 47 -9.03 -8.32 9.00
CA PHE A 47 -7.72 -7.71 9.14
C PHE A 47 -6.57 -8.70 8.91
N PHE A 48 -6.70 -9.95 9.39
CA PHE A 48 -5.61 -10.92 9.32
C PHE A 48 -5.43 -11.50 7.93
N VAL A 49 -6.54 -11.72 7.22
CA VAL A 49 -6.50 -12.10 5.81
C VAL A 49 -5.84 -10.97 5.00
N ALA A 50 -6.27 -9.72 5.19
CA ALA A 50 -5.68 -8.58 4.51
C ALA A 50 -4.18 -8.41 4.77
N ILE A 51 -3.70 -8.61 6.02
CA ILE A 51 -2.26 -8.60 6.33
C ILE A 51 -1.50 -9.63 5.50
N LYS A 52 -2.00 -10.87 5.46
CA LYS A 52 -1.34 -11.97 4.74
C LYS A 52 -1.27 -11.64 3.25
N THR A 53 -2.39 -11.24 2.65
CA THR A 53 -2.45 -10.87 1.24
C THR A 53 -1.53 -9.68 0.91
N LEU A 54 -1.51 -8.63 1.74
CA LEU A 54 -0.63 -7.48 1.53
C LEU A 54 0.86 -7.86 1.64
N SER A 55 1.20 -8.71 2.60
CA SER A 55 2.58 -9.19 2.79
C SER A 55 3.06 -9.95 1.56
N ILE A 56 2.22 -10.80 0.97
CA ILE A 56 2.52 -11.49 -0.28
C ILE A 56 2.68 -10.48 -1.40
N ALA A 57 1.74 -9.55 -1.58
CA ALA A 57 1.79 -8.53 -2.62
C ALA A 57 3.10 -7.74 -2.61
N ILE A 58 3.53 -7.30 -1.42
CA ILE A 58 4.77 -6.53 -1.25
C ILE A 58 6.00 -7.42 -1.48
N SER A 59 5.99 -8.66 -1.00
CA SER A 59 7.12 -9.59 -1.21
C SER A 59 7.42 -9.85 -2.69
N ARG A 60 6.43 -9.69 -3.57
CA ARG A 60 6.55 -9.90 -5.02
C ARG A 60 7.16 -8.71 -5.76
N VAL A 61 7.02 -7.49 -5.24
CA VAL A 61 7.51 -6.26 -5.89
C VAL A 61 8.75 -5.65 -5.25
N ILE A 62 9.01 -5.96 -3.98
CA ILE A 62 10.16 -5.43 -3.26
C ILE A 62 11.45 -6.10 -3.76
N SER A 63 12.54 -5.33 -3.89
CA SER A 63 13.83 -5.90 -4.30
C SER A 63 14.30 -6.98 -3.31
N LYS A 64 15.00 -8.02 -3.78
CA LYS A 64 15.53 -9.11 -2.93
C LYS A 64 16.94 -8.84 -2.39
N SER A 65 17.43 -7.61 -2.45
CA SER A 65 18.80 -7.27 -2.00
C SER A 65 18.93 -7.31 -0.48
N MET A 66 20.02 -7.91 0.00
CA MET A 66 20.37 -8.04 1.43
C MET A 66 20.69 -6.69 2.11
N PHE A 67 21.05 -5.67 1.34
CA PHE A 67 21.41 -4.33 1.85
C PHE A 67 20.34 -3.28 1.56
N LYS A 68 19.10 -3.70 1.25
CA LYS A 68 18.03 -2.75 0.95
C LYS A 68 17.57 -2.02 2.21
N LEU A 69 17.35 -0.71 2.07
CA LEU A 69 16.74 0.10 3.10
C LEU A 69 15.23 -0.21 3.19
N SER A 70 14.65 -0.14 4.40
CA SER A 70 13.19 -0.26 4.57
C SER A 70 12.42 0.66 3.61
N PRO A 71 11.36 0.16 2.95
CA PRO A 71 10.66 0.91 1.92
C PRO A 71 9.78 2.02 2.51
N ILE A 72 9.42 2.98 1.67
CA ILE A 72 8.31 3.89 1.90
C ILE A 72 7.06 3.25 1.28
N ILE A 73 5.96 3.18 2.03
CA ILE A 73 4.70 2.63 1.53
C ILE A 73 3.69 3.78 1.36
N ILE A 74 3.00 3.79 0.23
CA ILE A 74 1.90 4.70 -0.06
C ILE A 74 0.66 3.84 -0.24
N MET A 75 -0.29 3.95 0.68
CA MET A 75 -1.57 3.25 0.64
C MET A 75 -2.64 4.16 0.05
N GLN A 76 -3.44 3.65 -0.89
CA GLN A 76 -4.67 4.30 -1.33
C GLN A 76 -5.79 3.28 -1.37
N GLN A 77 -6.86 3.51 -0.63
CA GLN A 77 -8.08 2.75 -0.74
C GLN A 77 -8.91 3.27 -1.91
N GLN A 78 -9.24 2.40 -2.86
CA GLN A 78 -10.06 2.70 -4.03
C GLN A 78 -11.43 1.99 -3.97
N TYR A 79 -11.66 1.18 -2.94
CA TYR A 79 -12.91 0.46 -2.73
C TYR A 79 -13.57 0.93 -1.44
N LEU A 80 -14.87 1.22 -1.47
CA LEU A 80 -15.64 1.76 -0.33
C LEU A 80 -14.93 2.96 0.31
N CYS A 81 -14.70 4.00 -0.47
CA CYS A 81 -14.01 5.22 -0.03
C CYS A 81 -14.75 6.49 -0.47
N GLU A 82 -16.04 6.36 -0.79
CA GLU A 82 -16.90 7.48 -1.13
C GLU A 82 -16.99 8.46 0.06
N GLY A 83 -16.69 9.74 -0.18
CA GLY A 83 -16.66 10.75 0.88
C GLY A 83 -15.35 10.81 1.68
N GLY A 84 -14.34 10.01 1.31
CA GLY A 84 -13.05 9.93 2.00
C GLY A 84 -13.03 8.88 3.09
N LEU A 85 -11.86 8.67 3.68
CA LEU A 85 -11.65 7.68 4.74
C LEU A 85 -11.89 8.31 6.11
N SER A 86 -12.58 7.58 6.96
CA SER A 86 -12.63 7.85 8.39
C SER A 86 -11.27 7.60 9.05
N GLY A 87 -11.06 8.17 10.24
CA GLY A 87 -9.82 7.95 11.00
C GLY A 87 -9.60 6.46 11.37
N VAL A 88 -10.66 5.67 11.49
CA VAL A 88 -10.57 4.22 11.73
C VAL A 88 -10.03 3.52 10.49
N GLU A 89 -10.54 3.84 9.30
CA GLU A 89 -10.06 3.26 8.05
C GLU A 89 -8.61 3.65 7.76
N GLU A 90 -8.26 4.93 7.96
CA GLU A 90 -6.87 5.36 7.84
C GLU A 90 -5.96 4.57 8.80
N ARG A 91 -6.40 4.36 10.05
CA ARG A 91 -5.63 3.58 11.02
C ARG A 91 -5.47 2.13 10.58
N VAL A 92 -6.53 1.50 10.06
CA VAL A 92 -6.45 0.13 9.54
C VAL A 92 -5.41 0.03 8.43
N LEU A 93 -5.38 0.96 7.47
CA LEU A 93 -4.39 0.97 6.39
C LEU A 93 -2.95 1.11 6.91
N LEU A 94 -2.73 1.93 7.94
CA LEU A 94 -1.43 2.05 8.59
C LEU A 94 -1.01 0.73 9.25
N GLU A 95 -1.91 0.10 10.01
CA GLU A 95 -1.62 -1.13 10.75
C GLU A 95 -1.39 -2.35 9.84
N LEU A 96 -2.06 -2.42 8.69
CA LEU A 96 -1.82 -3.49 7.71
C LEU A 96 -0.36 -3.59 7.29
N THR A 97 0.34 -2.45 7.27
CA THR A 97 1.74 -2.39 6.84
C THR A 97 2.75 -2.72 7.93
N HIS A 98 2.31 -2.88 9.19
CA HIS A 98 3.20 -2.97 10.35
C HIS A 98 4.23 -4.11 10.23
N ASN A 99 3.79 -5.29 9.80
CA ASN A 99 4.64 -6.47 9.65
C ASN A 99 5.76 -6.31 8.60
N ILE A 100 5.62 -5.36 7.68
CA ILE A 100 6.57 -5.09 6.60
C ILE A 100 7.73 -4.20 7.09
N ARG A 101 7.61 -3.61 8.29
CA ARG A 101 8.58 -2.67 8.87
C ARG A 101 8.95 -1.54 7.90
N PRO A 102 7.95 -0.81 7.36
CA PRO A 102 8.22 0.31 6.47
C PRO A 102 8.98 1.40 7.21
N TYR A 103 9.80 2.15 6.47
CA TYR A 103 10.42 3.37 7.00
C TYR A 103 9.36 4.44 7.31
N LYS A 104 8.39 4.57 6.40
CA LYS A 104 7.25 5.48 6.57
C LYS A 104 6.08 5.00 5.73
N VAL A 105 4.88 5.28 6.21
CA VAL A 105 3.62 4.96 5.54
C VAL A 105 2.86 6.25 5.32
N TYR A 106 2.24 6.40 4.16
CA TYR A 106 1.36 7.51 3.83
C TYR A 106 0.02 6.95 3.37
N VAL A 107 -1.09 7.56 3.81
CA VAL A 107 -2.44 7.27 3.32
C VAL A 107 -2.86 8.39 2.39
N TRP A 108 -2.88 8.07 1.09
CA TRP A 108 -3.30 8.97 0.03
C TRP A 108 -4.80 8.78 -0.26
N GLN A 109 -5.53 9.88 -0.33
CA GLN A 109 -6.98 9.90 -0.56
C GLN A 109 -7.39 10.69 -1.82
N GLY A 110 -6.43 11.25 -2.56
CA GLY A 110 -6.70 12.00 -3.78
C GLY A 110 -6.86 11.10 -5.02
N ALA A 111 -6.71 11.68 -6.21
CA ALA A 111 -6.74 10.95 -7.48
C ALA A 111 -5.65 9.85 -7.54
N GLU A 112 -5.89 8.78 -8.30
CA GLU A 112 -4.88 7.74 -8.51
C GLU A 112 -3.54 8.33 -8.95
N LEU A 113 -2.46 7.94 -8.27
CA LEU A 113 -1.12 8.47 -8.54
C LEU A 113 -0.48 7.67 -9.67
N SER A 114 0.12 8.38 -10.62
CA SER A 114 1.08 7.75 -11.53
C SER A 114 2.37 7.41 -10.78
N LYS A 115 3.19 6.55 -11.40
CA LYS A 115 4.55 6.28 -10.91
C LYS A 115 5.34 7.58 -10.70
N GLN A 116 5.21 8.53 -11.64
CA GLN A 116 5.94 9.78 -11.59
C GLN A 116 5.49 10.64 -10.40
N ASP A 117 4.18 10.69 -10.12
CA ASP A 117 3.64 11.40 -8.97
C ASP A 117 4.17 10.87 -7.62
N VAL A 118 4.38 9.55 -7.53
CA VAL A 118 5.00 8.92 -6.35
C VAL A 118 6.49 9.29 -6.26
N LEU A 119 7.22 9.29 -7.38
CA LEU A 119 8.64 9.68 -7.38
C LEU A 119 8.81 11.18 -7.04
N ASP A 120 7.89 12.02 -7.49
CA ASP A 120 7.82 13.45 -7.20
C ASP A 120 7.19 13.76 -5.82
N GLN A 121 6.82 12.70 -5.09
CA GLN A 121 6.35 12.75 -3.71
C GLN A 121 5.10 13.62 -3.50
N ILE A 122 4.21 13.65 -4.48
CA ILE A 122 2.96 14.42 -4.43
C ILE A 122 2.12 14.04 -3.20
N TYR A 123 2.15 12.76 -2.79
CA TYR A 123 1.48 12.22 -1.61
C TYR A 123 1.89 12.86 -0.27
N LYS A 124 2.96 13.66 -0.22
CA LYS A 124 3.40 14.33 1.01
C LYS A 124 2.73 15.68 1.25
N LYS A 125 2.06 16.25 0.25
CA LYS A 125 1.46 17.60 0.30
C LYS A 125 0.07 17.61 0.95
N LYS A 126 -0.27 16.59 1.74
CA LYS A 126 -1.55 16.46 2.44
C LYS A 126 -1.62 17.47 3.58
#